data_AF-A0A2Z6R6F6-F1
#
_entry.id   AF-A0A2Z6R6F6-F1
#
_cell.length_a   1.000
_cell.length_b   1.000
_cell.length_c   1.000
_cell.angle_alpha   90.00
_cell.angle_beta   90.00
_cell.angle_gamma   90.00
#
_symmetry.space_group_name_H-M   'P 1'
#
loop_
_entity.id
_entity.type
_entity.pdbx_description
1 polymer ?
#
loop_
_entity_poly.entity_id
_entity_poly.type
_entity_poly.pdbx_seq_one_letter_code
_entity_poly.pdbx_strand_id
1 'polypeptide(L)'
;MFHSDYKHITDRLSDSLVKRAYQGLLNHSKKPVSLEMISGKSGQIESYLRHKLEVYENSLNRKCKSMAQTKLLRPQSWPECNVSPALLLTIHVVDSGSQTINITCDHEEENNR
;
A
#
# COMPACT_ATOMS: atom_id res chain seq x y z
N MET A 1 -3.87 -16.27 22.31
CA MET A 1 -5.13 -16.05 21.57
C MET A 1 -6.06 -15.20 22.44
N PHE A 2 -6.98 -14.43 21.85
CA PHE A 2 -7.92 -13.59 22.62
C PHE A 2 -9.00 -14.44 23.32
N HIS A 3 -9.58 -13.90 24.40
CA HIS A 3 -10.74 -14.50 25.07
C HIS A 3 -11.93 -14.65 24.11
N SER A 4 -12.74 -15.71 24.29
CA SER A 4 -13.90 -16.01 23.43
C SER A 4 -14.97 -14.93 23.45
N ASP A 5 -15.11 -14.16 24.53
CA ASP A 5 -16.06 -13.04 24.58
C ASP A 5 -15.78 -11.99 23.50
N TYR A 6 -14.54 -11.87 23.03
CA TYR A 6 -14.17 -10.93 21.97
C TYR A 6 -14.46 -11.45 20.57
N LYS A 7 -14.98 -12.68 20.44
CA LYS A 7 -15.27 -13.32 19.15
C LYS A 7 -16.14 -12.44 18.24
N HIS A 8 -17.14 -11.78 18.80
CA HIS A 8 -18.02 -10.86 18.06
C HIS A 8 -17.30 -9.65 17.44
N ILE A 9 -16.11 -9.30 17.93
CA ILE A 9 -15.25 -8.24 17.38
C ILE A 9 -14.22 -8.85 16.43
N THR A 10 -13.56 -9.95 16.85
CA THR A 10 -12.50 -10.57 16.07
C THR A 10 -13.01 -11.19 14.77
N ASP A 11 -14.22 -11.73 14.75
CA ASP A 11 -14.84 -12.31 13.55
C ASP A 11 -15.13 -11.25 12.48
N ARG A 12 -15.19 -9.96 12.86
CA ARG A 12 -15.35 -8.83 11.93
C ARG A 12 -14.02 -8.27 11.42
N LEU A 13 -12.91 -8.70 12.00
CA LEU A 13 -11.56 -8.33 11.57
C LEU A 13 -10.96 -9.45 10.72
N SER A 14 -10.06 -9.11 9.81
CA SER A 14 -9.26 -10.14 9.12
C SER A 14 -8.24 -10.77 10.07
N ASP A 15 -7.91 -12.05 9.85
CA ASP A 15 -6.91 -12.78 10.66
C ASP A 15 -5.58 -12.05 10.80
N SER A 16 -5.13 -11.37 9.74
CA SER A 16 -3.89 -10.60 9.75
C SER A 16 -3.96 -9.42 10.74
N LEU A 17 -5.10 -8.75 10.83
CA LEU A 17 -5.32 -7.65 11.76
C LEU A 17 -5.44 -8.16 13.20
N VAL A 18 -6.11 -9.30 13.42
CA VAL A 18 -6.20 -9.93 14.74
C VAL A 18 -4.80 -10.32 15.24
N LYS A 19 -3.98 -10.96 14.41
CA LYS A 19 -2.58 -11.31 14.74
C LYS A 19 -1.75 -10.07 15.06
N ARG A 20 -1.89 -9.01 14.26
CA ARG A 20 -1.18 -7.74 14.47
C ARG A 20 -1.61 -7.04 15.77
N ALA A 21 -2.90 -7.05 16.07
CA ALA A 21 -3.45 -6.48 17.30
C ALA A 21 -2.93 -7.23 18.53
N TYR A 22 -2.88 -8.56 18.45
CA TYR A 22 -2.34 -9.43 19.49
C TYR A 22 -0.85 -9.17 19.76
N GLN A 23 -0.02 -9.16 18.71
CA GLN A 23 1.40 -8.82 18.82
C GLN A 23 1.61 -7.39 19.32
N GLY A 24 0.73 -6.46 18.93
CA GLY A 24 0.76 -5.06 19.37
C GLY A 24 0.60 -4.92 20.89
N LEU A 25 -0.32 -5.68 21.47
CA LEU A 25 -0.56 -5.71 22.92
C LEU A 25 0.57 -6.38 23.69
N LEU A 26 1.19 -7.42 23.11
CA LEU A 26 2.28 -8.16 23.77
C LEU A 26 3.61 -7.41 23.74
N ASN A 27 3.98 -6.84 22.58
CA ASN A 27 5.38 -6.47 22.32
C ASN A 27 5.59 -5.00 21.98
N HIS A 28 4.55 -4.27 21.55
CA HIS A 28 4.71 -2.93 20.98
C HIS A 28 4.04 -1.82 21.78
N SER A 29 3.27 -2.14 22.82
CA SER A 29 2.74 -1.12 23.73
C SER A 29 3.80 -0.68 24.74
N LYS A 30 3.84 0.61 25.08
CA LYS A 30 4.67 1.17 26.17
C LYS A 30 4.49 0.44 27.51
N LYS A 31 3.35 -0.22 27.70
CA LYS A 31 3.04 -1.11 28.83
C LYS A 31 2.54 -2.44 28.26
N PRO A 32 3.42 -3.40 27.98
CA PRO A 32 3.03 -4.70 27.44
C PRO A 32 1.97 -5.33 28.34
N VAL A 33 0.87 -5.76 27.73
CA VAL A 33 -0.21 -6.44 28.44
C VAL A 33 0.17 -7.91 28.58
N SER A 34 0.02 -8.46 29.79
CA SER A 34 0.31 -9.88 30.02
C SER A 34 -0.63 -10.77 29.21
N LEU A 35 -0.13 -11.96 28.84
CA LEU A 35 -0.92 -12.97 28.14
C LEU A 35 -2.25 -13.25 28.86
N GLU A 36 -2.19 -13.34 30.18
CA GLU A 36 -3.30 -13.65 31.07
C GLU A 36 -4.42 -12.60 30.99
N MET A 37 -4.06 -11.32 30.88
CA MET A 37 -5.03 -10.24 30.70
C MET A 37 -5.67 -10.23 29.30
N ILE A 38 -4.93 -10.68 28.28
CA ILE A 38 -5.42 -10.76 26.90
C ILE A 38 -6.34 -11.98 26.71
N SER A 39 -5.99 -13.09 27.36
CA SER A 39 -6.82 -14.29 27.40
C SER A 39 -7.97 -14.18 28.39
N GLY A 40 -7.90 -13.25 29.34
CA GLY A 40 -8.95 -12.96 30.31
C GLY A 40 -9.91 -11.87 29.82
N LYS A 41 -10.94 -11.62 30.64
CA LYS A 41 -11.94 -10.59 30.36
C LYS A 41 -11.47 -9.23 30.91
N SER A 42 -10.97 -8.38 30.03
CA SER A 42 -10.56 -7.01 30.30
C SER A 42 -11.32 -6.02 29.41
N GLY A 43 -11.98 -5.04 30.03
CA GLY A 43 -12.65 -3.95 29.30
C GLY A 43 -11.66 -3.09 28.49
N GLN A 44 -10.39 -3.00 28.92
CA GLN A 44 -9.36 -2.28 28.19
C GLN A 44 -9.02 -2.97 26.86
N ILE A 45 -8.93 -4.30 26.87
CA ILE A 45 -8.66 -5.10 25.66
C ILE A 45 -9.86 -5.04 24.73
N GLU A 46 -11.08 -5.08 25.26
CA GLU A 46 -12.29 -4.90 24.47
C GLU A 46 -12.33 -3.54 23.76
N SER A 47 -12.11 -2.45 24.51
CA SER A 47 -12.09 -1.09 23.97
C SER A 47 -11.02 -0.91 22.89
N TYR A 48 -9.82 -1.47 23.13
CA TYR A 48 -8.75 -1.48 22.14
C TYR A 48 -9.16 -2.19 20.83
N LEU A 49 -9.78 -3.37 20.94
CA LEU A 49 -10.25 -4.13 19.77
C LEU A 49 -11.38 -3.40 19.03
N ARG A 50 -12.32 -2.77 19.75
CA ARG A 50 -13.37 -1.94 19.16
C ARG A 50 -12.79 -0.77 18.37
N HIS A 51 -11.82 -0.06 18.94
CA HIS A 51 -11.14 1.03 18.24
C HIS A 51 -10.41 0.55 16.98
N LYS A 52 -9.75 -0.62 17.04
CA LYS A 52 -9.11 -1.23 15.85
C LYS A 52 -10.12 -1.57 14.76
N LEU A 53 -11.27 -2.13 15.13
CA LEU A 53 -12.35 -2.43 14.20
C LEU A 53 -12.90 -1.16 13.55
N GLU A 54 -13.17 -0.11 14.34
CA GLU A 54 -13.64 1.17 13.85
C GLU A 54 -12.68 1.80 12.84
N VAL A 55 -11.38 1.83 13.14
CA VAL A 55 -10.36 2.35 12.21
C VAL A 55 -10.33 1.55 10.91
N TYR A 56 -10.46 0.22 11.00
CA TYR A 56 -10.49 -0.64 9.83
C TYR A 56 -11.71 -0.39 8.96
N GLU A 57 -12.91 -0.38 9.54
CA GLU A 57 -14.18 -0.10 8.84
C GLU A 57 -14.16 1.29 8.20
N ASN A 58 -13.63 2.30 8.91
CA ASN A 58 -13.43 3.64 8.38
C ASN A 58 -12.46 3.66 7.19
N SER A 59 -11.39 2.87 7.23
CA SER A 59 -10.46 2.78 6.10
C SER A 59 -11.12 2.13 4.87
N LEU A 60 -11.97 1.13 5.08
CA LEU A 60 -12.72 0.48 4.01
C LEU A 60 -13.77 1.41 3.40
N ASN A 61 -14.51 2.16 4.23
CA ASN A 61 -15.51 3.10 3.74
C ASN A 61 -14.87 4.21 2.88
N ARG A 62 -13.67 4.66 3.24
CA ARG A 62 -12.94 5.69 2.49
C ARG A 62 -12.44 5.15 1.17
N LYS A 63 -11.95 3.91 1.15
CA LYS A 63 -11.57 3.22 -0.10
C LYS A 63 -12.77 3.03 -1.02
N CYS A 64 -13.93 2.63 -0.48
CA CYS A 64 -15.15 2.45 -1.27
C CYS A 64 -15.64 3.78 -1.86
N LYS A 65 -15.65 4.86 -1.06
CA LYS A 65 -16.01 6.21 -1.53
C LYS A 65 -15.04 6.72 -2.59
N SER A 66 -13.74 6.49 -2.41
CA SER A 66 -12.73 6.84 -3.40
C SER A 66 -12.95 6.09 -4.71
N MET A 67 -13.15 4.77 -4.69
CA MET A 67 -13.44 3.99 -5.91
C MET A 67 -14.75 4.42 -6.58
N ALA A 68 -15.79 4.74 -5.81
CA ALA A 68 -17.05 5.26 -6.35
C ALA A 68 -16.86 6.63 -7.02
N GLN A 69 -16.06 7.51 -6.41
CA GLN A 69 -15.68 8.79 -7.01
C GLN A 69 -14.78 8.60 -8.24
N THR A 70 -13.82 7.66 -8.23
CA THR A 70 -12.97 7.36 -9.40
C THR A 70 -13.80 6.80 -10.55
N LYS A 71 -14.86 6.02 -10.29
CA LYS A 71 -15.80 5.56 -11.34
C LYS A 71 -16.64 6.71 -11.90
N LEU A 72 -17.01 7.70 -11.09
CA LEU A 72 -17.73 8.90 -11.55
C LEU A 72 -16.81 9.92 -12.26
N LEU A 73 -15.56 10.01 -11.83
CA LEU A 73 -14.55 10.96 -12.32
C LEU A 73 -13.57 10.34 -13.32
N ARG A 74 -13.91 9.22 -13.96
CA ARG A 74 -13.15 8.76 -15.13
C ARG A 74 -13.76 9.38 -16.39
N PRO A 75 -13.29 10.55 -16.88
CA PRO A 75 -13.36 10.80 -18.30
C PRO A 75 -12.56 9.70 -18.98
N GLN A 76 -13.17 9.09 -19.98
CA GLN A 76 -12.54 8.13 -20.87
C GLN A 76 -11.50 8.85 -21.72
N SER A 77 -10.33 9.12 -21.15
CA SER A 77 -9.19 9.65 -21.87
C SER A 77 -7.90 9.22 -21.19
N TRP A 78 -7.56 7.95 -21.36
CA TRP A 78 -6.17 7.63 -21.65
C TRP A 78 -6.01 7.93 -23.14
N PRO A 79 -5.05 8.76 -23.59
CA PRO A 79 -4.74 8.76 -25.00
C PRO A 79 -4.17 7.38 -25.29
N GLU A 80 -4.96 6.56 -25.99
CA GLU A 80 -4.46 5.40 -26.69
C GLU A 80 -3.30 5.90 -27.55
N CYS A 81 -2.07 5.62 -27.10
CA CYS A 81 -0.88 5.80 -27.91
C CYS A 81 -1.03 4.87 -29.12
N ASN A 82 -1.65 5.38 -30.17
CA ASN A 82 -1.54 4.85 -31.53
C ASN A 82 -0.13 5.18 -32.04
N VAL A 83 0.90 4.68 -31.36
CA VAL A 83 2.24 4.66 -31.94
C VAL A 83 2.29 3.39 -32.76
N SER A 84 1.81 3.50 -34.00
CA SER A 84 2.04 2.50 -35.03
C SER A 84 3.53 2.11 -35.04
N PRO A 85 3.90 0.82 -34.98
CA PRO A 85 5.30 0.39 -35.07
C PRO A 85 5.94 0.58 -36.46
N ALA A 86 5.41 1.49 -37.27
CA ALA A 86 5.78 1.64 -38.68
C ALA A 86 6.91 2.67 -38.92
N LEU A 87 7.43 3.34 -37.87
CA LEU A 87 8.51 4.33 -37.99
C LEU A 87 9.81 3.94 -37.26
N LEU A 88 9.99 2.66 -36.91
CA LEU A 88 11.22 2.15 -36.29
C LEU A 88 11.91 1.08 -37.14
N LEU A 89 11.96 1.25 -38.46
CA LEU A 89 12.77 0.36 -39.30
C LEU A 89 13.28 1.05 -40.56
N THR A 90 14.08 2.09 -40.33
CA THR A 90 15.04 2.58 -41.32
C THR A 90 16.38 2.82 -40.63
N ILE A 91 16.96 1.76 -40.05
CA ILE A 91 18.40 1.68 -39.85
C ILE A 91 18.86 0.60 -40.83
N HIS A 92 19.23 1.04 -42.03
CA HIS A 92 19.96 0.19 -42.95
C HIS A 92 21.30 -0.12 -42.31
N VAL A 93 21.52 -1.40 -42.01
CA VAL A 93 22.83 -1.94 -41.73
C VAL A 93 23.68 -1.77 -42.99
N VAL A 94 24.59 -0.80 -42.97
CA VAL A 94 25.77 -0.80 -43.83
C VAL A 94 26.97 -0.99 -42.91
N ASP A 95 27.61 -2.13 -43.11
CA ASP A 95 28.87 -2.56 -42.54
C ASP A 95 30.01 -1.66 -43.04
N SER A 96 30.64 -0.93 -42.12
CA SER A 96 32.03 -0.49 -42.28
C SER A 96 32.60 -0.03 -40.93
N GLY A 97 33.31 -0.95 -40.27
CA GLY A 97 34.59 -0.79 -39.57
C GLY A 97 34.89 0.45 -38.71
N SER A 98 35.44 0.15 -37.52
CA SER A 98 36.22 1.02 -36.62
C SER A 98 35.47 1.77 -35.51
N GLN A 99 35.42 1.10 -34.35
CA GLN A 99 35.89 1.58 -33.04
C GLN A 99 36.14 3.09 -32.90
N THR A 100 35.34 3.79 -32.10
CA THR A 100 35.74 4.45 -30.85
C THR A 100 34.53 5.13 -30.22
N ILE A 101 34.14 4.61 -29.06
CA ILE A 101 33.27 5.25 -28.08
C ILE A 101 33.80 6.65 -27.74
N ASN A 102 33.07 7.70 -28.11
CA ASN A 102 33.20 9.05 -27.55
C ASN A 102 31.82 9.68 -27.56
N ILE A 103 31.07 9.44 -26.48
CA ILE A 103 29.92 10.28 -26.16
C ILE A 103 30.33 11.05 -24.91
N THR A 104 30.96 12.21 -25.16
CA THR A 104 31.21 13.25 -24.17
C THR A 104 29.88 13.64 -23.54
N CYS A 105 29.78 13.51 -22.21
CA CYS A 105 28.63 13.98 -21.44
C CYS A 105 28.88 15.44 -21.05
N ASP A 106 28.35 16.38 -21.84
CA ASP A 106 28.23 17.76 -21.42
C ASP A 106 27.01 17.88 -20.49
N HIS A 107 27.25 17.77 -19.18
CA HIS A 107 26.28 18.16 -18.16
C HIS A 107 26.59 19.59 -17.72
N GLU A 108 25.98 20.56 -18.39
CA GLU A 108 25.92 21.94 -17.89
C GLU A 108 24.85 21.99 -16.79
N GLU A 109 25.31 22.13 -15.55
CA GLU A 109 24.53 22.35 -14.34
C GLU A 109 24.13 23.84 -14.27
N GLU A 110 22.91 24.16 -14.69
CA GLU A 110 22.34 25.51 -14.49
C GLU A 110 21.70 25.63 -13.10
N ASN A 111 22.52 26.09 -12.16
CA ASN A 111 22.27 27.18 -11.20
C ASN A 111 20.84 27.35 -10.63
N ASN A 112 20.68 27.09 -9.32
CA ASN A 112 19.77 27.85 -8.48
C ASN A 112 20.54 28.42 -7.28
N ARG A 113 20.60 29.76 -7.22
CA ARG A 113 20.90 30.55 -6.02
C ARG A 113 19.60 30.98 -5.35
#